data_AF-A0A4S8KSV5-F1
#
_entry.id   AF-A0A4S8KSV5-F1
#
_cell.length_a   1.000
_cell.length_b   1.000
_cell.length_c   1.000
_cell.angle_alpha   90.00
_cell.angle_beta   90.00
_cell.angle_gamma   90.00
#
_symmetry.space_group_name_H-M   'P 1'
#
loop_
_entity.id
_entity.type
_entity.pdbx_description
1 polymer ?
#
loop_
_entity_poly.entity_id
_entity_poly.type
_entity_poly.pdbx_seq_one_letter_code
_entity_poly.pdbx_strand_id
1 'polypeptide(L)'
;MALLILLDDDPSKISITISLLNRLQVSQVETFFCKYRIRTVSINHDTPKSNDWWRNHVHDLRHKTSQISTARHLILLRDKSFQTRIKHINIDEARMILFASSGRFGLNAFPPAWGRFGELKLLLPKGVLFHCYTGTCPPHVQKSVEDACLHSDYGLIKTSVNRSNTVYARHCVVRSLEVLENDRCFI
;
A
#
# COMPACT_ATOMS: atom_id res chain seq x y z
N MET A 1 -4.05 -8.63 -4.29
CA MET A 1 -5.31 -8.57 -3.52
C MET A 1 -6.05 -7.25 -3.70
N ALA A 2 -5.42 -6.07 -3.55
CA ALA A 2 -6.10 -4.78 -3.78
C ALA A 2 -6.81 -4.65 -5.16
N LEU A 3 -6.29 -5.32 -6.19
CA LEU A 3 -6.91 -5.40 -7.51
C LEU A 3 -8.33 -6.00 -7.51
N LEU A 4 -8.59 -7.05 -6.73
CA LEU A 4 -9.91 -7.70 -6.73
C LEU A 4 -10.98 -6.76 -6.16
N ILE A 5 -10.61 -6.03 -5.10
CA ILE A 5 -11.46 -4.98 -4.54
C ILE A 5 -11.72 -3.88 -5.58
N LEU A 6 -10.71 -3.46 -6.32
CA LEU A 6 -10.85 -2.40 -7.34
C LEU A 6 -11.67 -2.83 -8.57
N LEU A 7 -11.79 -4.13 -8.85
CA LEU A 7 -12.53 -4.65 -10.00
C LEU A 7 -14.02 -4.88 -9.70
N ASP A 8 -14.38 -5.21 -8.46
CA ASP A 8 -15.77 -5.44 -8.03
C ASP A 8 -16.48 -4.19 -7.48
N ASP A 9 -15.77 -3.06 -7.37
CA ASP A 9 -16.28 -1.89 -6.65
C ASP A 9 -16.99 -0.85 -7.53
N ASP A 10 -17.89 -0.09 -6.88
CA ASP A 10 -18.68 0.96 -7.49
C ASP A 10 -17.75 2.04 -8.11
N PRO A 11 -17.88 2.32 -9.42
CA PRO A 11 -17.05 3.32 -10.10
C PRO A 11 -17.18 4.74 -9.53
N SER A 12 -18.20 5.01 -8.71
CA SER A 12 -18.40 6.28 -7.99
C SER A 12 -17.58 6.42 -6.71
N LYS A 13 -16.96 5.33 -6.23
CA LYS A 13 -16.18 5.24 -5.00
C LYS A 13 -14.68 5.28 -5.26
N ILE A 14 -13.95 5.64 -4.22
CA ILE A 14 -12.50 5.84 -4.21
C ILE A 14 -11.88 4.81 -3.27
N SER A 15 -10.81 4.19 -3.75
CA SER A 15 -9.92 3.37 -2.93
C SER A 15 -8.61 4.11 -2.76
N ILE A 16 -7.96 3.96 -1.61
CA ILE A 16 -6.66 4.56 -1.30
C ILE A 16 -5.70 3.44 -0.93
N THR A 17 -4.50 3.43 -1.50
CA THR A 17 -3.42 2.52 -1.14
C THR A 17 -2.27 3.31 -0.55
N ILE A 18 -1.87 2.93 0.65
CA ILE A 18 -0.74 3.49 1.38
C ILE A 18 0.40 2.48 1.25
N SER A 19 1.48 2.88 0.59
CA SER A 19 2.69 2.06 0.41
C SER A 19 3.94 2.88 0.72
N LEU A 20 4.94 2.22 1.30
CA LEU A 20 6.14 2.87 1.82
C LEU A 20 7.08 3.38 0.73
N LEU A 21 7.24 2.61 -0.36
CA LEU A 21 8.30 2.84 -1.34
C LEU A 21 7.76 3.47 -2.62
N ASN A 22 8.31 4.62 -3.02
CA ASN A 22 7.95 5.30 -4.28
C ASN A 22 8.05 4.35 -5.49
N ARG A 23 9.08 3.50 -5.54
CA ARG A 23 9.26 2.53 -6.63
C ARG A 23 8.10 1.52 -6.72
N LEU A 24 7.57 1.07 -5.58
CA LEU A 24 6.40 0.19 -5.55
C LEU A 24 5.16 0.93 -6.04
N GLN A 25 4.97 2.18 -5.62
CA GLN A 25 3.85 3.01 -6.08
C GLN A 25 3.87 3.19 -7.61
N VAL A 26 5.03 3.53 -8.19
CA VAL A 26 5.18 3.70 -9.66
C VAL A 26 4.85 2.40 -10.40
N SER A 27 5.42 1.27 -9.96
CA SER A 27 5.15 -0.02 -10.59
C SER A 27 3.67 -0.44 -10.46
N GLN A 28 3.03 -0.15 -9.33
CA GLN A 28 1.60 -0.41 -9.14
C GLN A 28 0.75 0.46 -10.07
N VAL A 29 1.01 1.77 -10.15
CA VAL A 29 0.31 2.70 -11.05
C VAL A 29 0.40 2.23 -12.49
N GLU A 30 1.60 1.92 -12.96
CA GLU A 30 1.85 1.43 -14.31
C GLU A 30 1.09 0.13 -14.56
N THR A 31 1.17 -0.83 -13.63
CA THR A 31 0.47 -2.11 -13.76
C THR A 31 -1.05 -1.92 -13.82
N PHE A 32 -1.62 -1.08 -12.94
CA PHE A 32 -3.06 -0.79 -12.93
C PHE A 32 -3.53 -0.18 -14.25
N PHE A 33 -2.76 0.76 -14.79
CA PHE A 33 -3.11 1.41 -16.03
C PHE A 33 -2.89 0.50 -17.25
N CYS A 34 -1.70 -0.05 -17.42
CA CYS A 34 -1.33 -0.79 -18.63
C CYS A 34 -2.07 -2.12 -18.73
N LYS A 35 -2.19 -2.86 -17.61
CA LYS A 35 -2.76 -4.21 -17.60
C LYS A 35 -4.27 -4.21 -17.40
N TYR A 36 -4.76 -3.37 -16.49
CA TYR A 36 -6.16 -3.42 -16.05
C TYR A 36 -6.97 -2.21 -16.52
N ARG A 37 -6.35 -1.23 -17.18
CA ARG A 37 -6.99 0.02 -17.63
C ARG A 37 -7.65 0.82 -16.49
N ILE A 38 -7.16 0.62 -15.26
CA ILE A 38 -7.60 1.35 -14.07
C ILE A 38 -6.75 2.61 -13.93
N ARG A 39 -7.41 3.77 -13.87
CA ARG A 39 -6.74 5.07 -13.71
C ARG A 39 -6.34 5.29 -12.27
N THR A 40 -5.04 5.13 -12.01
CA THR A 40 -4.41 5.26 -10.71
C THR A 40 -3.35 6.36 -10.78
N VAL A 41 -3.22 7.16 -9.72
CA VAL A 41 -2.14 8.13 -9.58
C VAL A 41 -1.44 7.89 -8.24
N SER A 42 -0.11 7.95 -8.25
CA SER A 42 0.70 7.96 -7.03
C SER A 42 0.93 9.40 -6.58
N ILE A 43 0.70 9.66 -5.29
CA ILE A 43 0.99 10.96 -4.66
C ILE A 43 2.11 10.75 -3.64
N ASN A 44 3.23 11.43 -3.86
CA ASN A 44 4.44 11.34 -3.05
C ASN A 44 5.24 12.66 -3.10
N HIS A 45 6.49 12.64 -2.61
CA HIS A 45 7.35 13.83 -2.58
C HIS A 45 7.61 14.44 -3.96
N ASP A 46 7.59 13.63 -5.02
CA ASP A 46 7.89 14.05 -6.39
C ASP A 46 6.65 14.56 -7.13
N THR A 47 5.49 14.57 -6.46
CA THR A 47 4.23 15.02 -7.05
C THR A 47 4.20 16.55 -7.22
N PRO A 48 3.91 17.06 -8.42
CA PRO A 48 3.80 18.49 -8.64
C PRO A 48 2.75 19.15 -7.73
N LYS A 49 3.12 20.29 -7.14
CA LYS A 49 2.23 21.06 -6.24
C LYS A 49 1.32 22.04 -6.98
N SER A 50 1.37 22.08 -8.31
CA SER A 50 0.61 23.04 -9.12
C SER A 50 -0.87 22.67 -9.17
N ASN A 51 -1.75 23.66 -9.02
CA ASN A 51 -3.20 23.48 -9.06
C ASN A 51 -3.68 22.82 -10.37
N ASP A 52 -2.99 23.06 -11.48
CA ASP A 52 -3.30 22.45 -12.77
C ASP A 52 -3.08 20.94 -12.77
N TRP A 53 -1.98 20.47 -12.15
CA TRP A 53 -1.72 19.05 -12.05
C TRP A 53 -2.84 18.36 -11.28
N TRP A 54 -3.23 18.91 -10.12
CA TRP A 54 -4.30 18.38 -9.29
C TRP A 54 -5.65 18.36 -10.01
N ARG A 55 -6.04 19.43 -10.71
CA ARG A 55 -7.30 19.46 -11.48
C ARG A 55 -7.36 18.41 -12.61
N ASN A 56 -6.24 18.17 -13.27
CA ASN A 56 -6.19 17.30 -14.45
C ASN A 56 -6.00 15.82 -14.11
N HIS A 57 -5.35 15.52 -12.99
CA HIS A 57 -4.97 14.15 -12.61
C HIS A 57 -5.81 13.60 -11.46
N VAL A 58 -6.40 14.47 -10.64
CA VAL A 58 -7.22 14.10 -9.50
C VAL A 58 -8.63 14.58 -9.76
N HIS A 59 -9.62 13.69 -9.63
CA HIS A 59 -11.01 14.02 -9.95
C HIS A 59 -11.51 15.21 -9.11
N ASP A 60 -11.72 16.37 -9.76
CA ASP A 60 -12.39 17.53 -9.15
C ASP A 60 -13.89 17.23 -9.02
N LEU A 61 -14.40 17.29 -7.79
CA LEU A 61 -15.76 16.87 -7.44
C LEU A 61 -16.77 18.02 -7.38
N ARG A 62 -16.33 19.29 -7.49
CA ARG A 62 -17.24 20.45 -7.47
C ARG A 62 -17.92 20.70 -8.81
N HIS A 63 -17.24 20.37 -9.89
CA HIS A 63 -17.80 20.38 -11.23
C HIS A 63 -18.11 18.93 -11.61
N LYS A 64 -19.39 18.58 -11.83
CA LYS A 64 -19.86 17.25 -12.29
C LYS A 64 -19.25 16.78 -13.62
N THR A 65 -18.28 17.50 -14.17
CA THR A 65 -17.45 17.07 -15.29
C THR A 65 -16.39 16.10 -14.79
N SER A 66 -16.77 14.82 -14.66
CA SER A 66 -15.76 13.77 -14.69
C SER A 66 -15.09 13.86 -16.06
N GLN A 67 -13.90 14.44 -16.15
CA GLN A 67 -13.10 14.21 -17.34
C GLN A 67 -12.71 12.74 -17.31
N ILE A 68 -12.89 12.07 -18.45
CA ILE A 68 -12.51 10.68 -18.68
C ILE A 68 -11.07 10.42 -18.19
N SER A 69 -10.20 11.45 -18.13
CA SER A 69 -8.79 11.48 -17.71
C SER A 69 -8.46 11.27 -16.22
N THR A 70 -9.38 11.50 -15.28
CA THR A 70 -9.02 11.73 -13.86
C THR A 70 -8.85 10.45 -13.01
N ALA A 71 -7.91 10.45 -12.05
CA ALA A 71 -7.61 9.30 -11.21
C ALA A 71 -8.60 9.12 -10.05
N ARG A 72 -8.97 7.86 -9.81
CA ARG A 72 -9.92 7.44 -8.75
C ARG A 72 -9.22 6.84 -7.54
N HIS A 73 -7.90 6.99 -7.47
CA HIS A 73 -7.03 6.45 -6.43
C HIS A 73 -6.08 7.54 -5.95
N LEU A 74 -6.15 7.90 -4.66
CA LEU A 74 -5.60 9.18 -4.16
C LEU A 74 -5.09 9.05 -2.72
N ILE A 75 -4.13 9.89 -2.33
CA ILE A 75 -3.60 10.00 -0.96
C ILE A 75 -3.78 11.46 -0.50
N LEU A 76 -4.98 11.85 -0.08
CA LEU A 76 -5.23 13.13 0.61
C LEU A 76 -6.47 13.03 1.51
N LEU A 77 -6.42 13.67 2.68
CA LEU A 77 -7.50 13.71 3.67
C LEU A 77 -7.64 15.10 4.26
N ARG A 78 -8.47 15.97 3.67
CA ARG A 78 -9.06 17.14 4.36
C ARG A 78 -10.43 17.59 3.83
N ASP A 79 -10.97 17.01 2.75
CA ASP A 79 -12.28 17.37 2.21
C ASP A 79 -13.36 16.38 2.66
N LYS A 80 -14.43 16.87 3.30
CA LYS A 80 -15.54 16.02 3.79
C LYS A 80 -16.37 15.41 2.65
N SER A 81 -16.54 16.12 1.52
CA SER A 81 -17.22 15.60 0.34
C SER A 81 -16.39 14.52 -0.38
N PHE A 82 -15.07 14.58 -0.21
CA PHE A 82 -14.13 13.56 -0.65
C PHE A 82 -14.18 12.32 0.27
N GLN A 83 -14.19 12.53 1.59
CA GLN A 83 -14.22 11.45 2.59
C GLN A 83 -15.43 10.51 2.43
N THR A 84 -16.61 11.02 2.05
CA THR A 84 -17.83 10.19 1.86
C THR A 84 -17.76 9.25 0.64
N ARG A 85 -16.80 9.47 -0.26
CA ARG A 85 -16.56 8.63 -1.44
C ARG A 85 -15.47 7.60 -1.23
N ILE A 86 -14.65 7.76 -0.19
CA ILE A 86 -13.68 6.72 0.19
C ILE A 86 -14.49 5.51 0.67
N LYS A 87 -14.22 4.35 0.07
CA LYS A 87 -14.80 3.07 0.52
C LYS A 87 -13.74 2.14 1.08
N HIS A 88 -12.51 2.21 0.56
CA HIS A 88 -11.44 1.30 0.94
C HIS A 88 -10.14 2.03 1.25
N ILE A 89 -9.50 1.64 2.34
CA ILE A 89 -8.10 1.93 2.66
C ILE A 89 -7.32 0.63 2.59
N ASN A 90 -6.35 0.56 1.69
CA ASN A 90 -5.42 -0.54 1.50
C ASN A 90 -4.06 -0.15 2.09
N ILE A 91 -3.58 -0.90 3.07
CA ILE A 91 -2.28 -0.69 3.71
C ILE A 91 -1.36 -1.79 3.21
N ASP A 92 -0.46 -1.42 2.29
CA ASP A 92 0.62 -2.28 1.83
C ASP A 92 1.70 -2.37 2.92
N GLU A 93 2.50 -3.44 2.96
CA GLU A 93 3.54 -3.63 3.99
C GLU A 93 3.08 -3.35 5.44
N ALA A 94 1.87 -3.76 5.82
CA ALA A 94 1.21 -3.41 7.09
C ALA A 94 2.06 -3.69 8.35
N ARG A 95 3.01 -4.62 8.28
CA ARG A 95 4.02 -4.84 9.33
C ARG A 95 4.79 -3.57 9.73
N MET A 96 4.91 -2.59 8.83
CA MET A 96 5.54 -1.30 9.10
C MET A 96 4.79 -0.48 10.15
N ILE A 97 3.52 -0.77 10.41
CA ILE A 97 2.77 -0.18 11.54
C ILE A 97 3.51 -0.44 12.86
N LEU A 98 4.18 -1.57 13.02
CA LEU A 98 4.94 -1.86 14.23
C LEU A 98 6.40 -1.39 14.13
N PHE A 99 7.05 -1.58 12.98
CA PHE A 99 8.49 -1.35 12.84
C PHE A 99 8.87 0.10 12.54
N ALA A 100 8.01 0.85 11.85
CA ALA A 100 8.31 2.21 11.40
C ALA A 100 7.67 3.30 12.28
N SER A 101 6.65 2.94 13.08
CA SER A 101 5.89 3.89 13.90
C SER A 101 6.56 4.29 15.21
N SER A 102 7.35 3.39 15.79
CA SER A 102 7.98 3.55 17.08
C SER A 102 9.49 3.68 16.92
N GLY A 103 10.11 4.58 17.68
CA GLY A 103 11.56 4.58 17.81
C GLY A 103 12.05 3.26 18.41
N ARG A 104 13.10 2.67 17.83
CA ARG A 104 13.65 1.37 18.23
C ARG A 104 15.16 1.44 18.24
N PHE A 105 15.78 0.76 19.20
CA PHE A 105 17.24 0.68 19.30
C PHE A 105 17.94 2.05 19.34
N GLY A 106 17.31 3.03 20.00
CA GLY A 106 17.82 4.41 20.07
C GLY A 106 17.61 5.24 18.79
N LEU A 107 16.99 4.67 17.75
CA LEU A 107 16.63 5.39 16.53
C LEU A 107 15.21 5.94 16.62
N ASN A 108 14.99 7.10 16.00
CA ASN A 108 13.66 7.68 15.86
C ASN A 108 12.78 6.86 14.91
N ALA A 109 11.47 6.96 15.09
CA ALA A 109 10.50 6.39 14.17
C ALA A 109 10.69 6.96 12.75
N PHE A 110 10.67 6.11 11.73
CA PHE A 110 10.78 6.53 10.34
C PHE A 110 10.06 5.53 9.41
N PRO A 111 8.95 5.92 8.74
CA PRO A 111 8.20 7.17 8.89
C PRO A 111 7.18 7.11 10.06
N PRO A 112 7.16 8.12 10.97
CA PRO A 112 6.29 8.11 12.16
C PRO A 112 4.79 8.09 11.82
N ALA A 113 4.41 8.52 10.62
CA ALA A 113 3.04 8.47 10.14
C ALA A 113 2.43 7.05 10.11
N TRP A 114 3.26 6.01 10.05
CA TRP A 114 2.79 4.61 10.10
C TRP A 114 2.17 4.21 11.44
N GLY A 115 2.39 4.98 12.50
CA GLY A 115 1.70 4.78 13.79
C GLY A 115 0.33 5.43 13.89
N ARG A 116 -0.09 6.22 12.89
CA ARG A 116 -1.21 7.15 13.00
C ARG A 116 -2.48 6.70 12.28
N PHE A 117 -2.60 5.42 11.96
CA PHE A 117 -3.79 4.88 11.30
C PHE A 117 -5.05 4.93 12.19
N GLY A 118 -4.91 4.90 13.51
CA GLY A 118 -6.02 5.15 14.43
C GLY A 118 -6.62 6.54 14.25
N GLU A 119 -5.78 7.57 14.07
CA GLU A 119 -6.24 8.93 13.76
C GLU A 119 -6.90 9.01 12.39
N LEU A 120 -6.35 8.30 11.40
CA LEU A 120 -6.96 8.20 10.08
C LEU A 120 -8.38 7.63 10.16
N LYS A 121 -8.59 6.57 10.94
CA LYS A 121 -9.92 6.00 11.18
C LYS A 121 -10.90 7.00 11.77
N LEU A 122 -10.47 7.84 12.71
CA LEU A 122 -11.32 8.87 13.33
C LEU A 122 -11.78 9.93 12.33
N LEU A 123 -10.99 10.19 11.28
CA LEU A 123 -11.32 11.17 10.24
C LEU A 123 -12.21 10.61 9.13
N LEU A 124 -12.28 9.29 9.00
CA LEU A 124 -13.01 8.62 7.93
C LEU A 124 -14.43 8.24 8.38
N PRO A 125 -15.41 8.20 7.45
CA PRO A 125 -16.73 7.68 7.77
C PRO A 125 -16.67 6.24 8.28
N LYS A 126 -17.59 5.86 9.19
CA LYS A 126 -17.63 4.52 9.80
C LYS A 126 -17.73 3.35 8.80
N GLY A 127 -18.18 3.61 7.57
CA GLY A 127 -18.34 2.59 6.53
C GLY A 127 -17.07 2.31 5.70
N VAL A 128 -15.94 2.94 5.99
CA VAL A 128 -14.70 2.72 5.24
C VAL A 128 -14.03 1.42 5.68
N LEU A 129 -13.76 0.53 4.73
CA LEU A 129 -13.13 -0.76 4.98
C LEU A 129 -11.60 -0.66 4.90
N PHE A 130 -10.93 -1.22 5.90
CA PHE A 130 -9.47 -1.28 5.96
C PHE A 130 -8.97 -2.67 5.60
N HIS A 131 -8.02 -2.73 4.68
CA HIS A 131 -7.36 -3.95 4.24
C HIS A 131 -5.87 -3.83 4.50
N CYS A 132 -5.28 -4.81 5.17
CA CYS A 132 -3.85 -4.83 5.51
C CYS A 132 -3.16 -5.98 4.80
N TYR A 133 -2.07 -5.67 4.08
CA TYR A 133 -1.29 -6.65 3.33
C TYR A 133 0.13 -6.71 3.86
N THR A 134 0.66 -7.92 4.09
CA THR A 134 2.07 -8.10 4.42
C THR A 134 2.54 -9.51 4.08
N GLY A 135 3.80 -9.65 3.65
CA GLY A 135 4.44 -10.95 3.45
C GLY A 135 5.00 -11.57 4.73
N THR A 136 5.19 -10.78 5.80
CA THR A 136 5.80 -11.23 7.06
C THR A 136 4.97 -10.76 8.23
N CYS A 137 4.23 -11.68 8.87
CA CYS A 137 3.34 -11.36 9.99
C CYS A 137 3.50 -12.31 11.18
N PRO A 138 4.60 -12.21 11.95
CA PRO A 138 4.70 -12.88 13.25
C PRO A 138 3.53 -12.47 14.17
N PRO A 139 3.14 -13.29 15.16
CA PRO A 139 1.98 -13.02 16.02
C PRO A 139 1.99 -11.63 16.68
N HIS A 140 3.15 -11.16 17.13
CA HIS A 140 3.28 -9.84 17.75
C HIS A 140 3.08 -8.68 16.74
N VAL A 141 3.47 -8.88 15.48
CA VAL A 141 3.20 -7.92 14.39
C VAL A 141 1.71 -7.94 14.05
N GLN A 142 1.11 -9.13 13.96
CA GLN A 142 -0.32 -9.30 13.67
C GLN A 142 -1.16 -8.53 14.68
N LYS A 143 -0.88 -8.71 15.97
CA LYS A 143 -1.56 -8.00 17.06
C LYS A 143 -1.46 -6.47 16.91
N SER A 144 -0.27 -5.95 16.61
CA SER A 144 -0.10 -4.50 16.40
C SER A 144 -0.87 -3.97 15.19
N VAL A 145 -1.00 -4.75 14.12
CA VAL A 145 -1.82 -4.37 12.96
C VAL A 145 -3.31 -4.40 13.30
N GLU A 146 -3.76 -5.43 14.03
CA GLU A 146 -5.14 -5.56 14.51
C GLU A 146 -5.54 -4.34 15.34
N ASP A 147 -4.76 -4.04 16.38
CA ASP A 147 -4.99 -2.93 17.31
C ASP A 147 -5.03 -1.57 16.60
N ALA A 148 -4.19 -1.38 15.57
CA ALA A 148 -4.09 -0.10 14.86
C ALA A 148 -5.16 0.10 13.77
N CYS A 149 -5.51 -0.96 13.02
CA CYS A 149 -6.15 -0.83 11.71
C CYS A 149 -7.38 -1.69 11.50
N LEU A 150 -7.61 -2.75 12.26
CA LEU A 150 -8.69 -3.70 11.96
C LEU A 150 -9.88 -3.50 12.90
N HIS A 151 -11.05 -3.96 12.49
CA HIS A 151 -12.23 -4.08 13.36
C HIS A 151 -12.22 -5.45 14.03
N SER A 152 -13.01 -5.63 15.09
CA SER A 152 -13.09 -6.90 15.81
C SER A 152 -13.61 -8.07 14.96
N ASP A 153 -14.33 -7.78 13.87
CA ASP A 153 -14.94 -8.72 12.93
C ASP A 153 -14.13 -8.89 11.63
N TYR A 154 -12.83 -8.61 11.64
CA TYR A 154 -12.00 -8.69 10.44
C TYR A 154 -11.80 -10.14 9.94
N GLY A 155 -11.64 -10.28 8.62
CA GLY A 155 -11.26 -11.55 7.99
C GLY A 155 -9.74 -11.71 7.89
N LEU A 156 -9.21 -12.86 8.35
CA LEU A 156 -7.79 -13.20 8.22
C LEU A 156 -7.56 -14.20 7.09
N ILE A 157 -6.89 -13.77 6.02
CA ILE A 157 -6.50 -14.65 4.92
C ILE A 157 -5.00 -14.93 5.04
N LYS A 158 -4.64 -16.21 5.19
CA LYS A 158 -3.25 -16.69 5.22
C LYS A 158 -3.00 -17.58 4.02
N THR A 159 -1.91 -17.30 3.31
CA THR A 159 -1.47 -18.10 2.16
C THR A 159 -0.13 -18.75 2.49
N SER A 160 0.08 -19.99 2.03
CA SER A 160 1.36 -20.66 2.18
C SER A 160 2.47 -19.90 1.45
N VAL A 161 3.66 -19.83 2.06
CA VAL A 161 4.87 -19.30 1.42
C VAL A 161 5.53 -20.30 0.48
N ASN A 162 5.07 -21.55 0.47
CA ASN A 162 5.61 -22.60 -0.39
C ASN A 162 5.46 -22.22 -1.87
N ARG A 163 6.56 -22.28 -2.61
CA ARG A 163 6.59 -22.07 -4.05
C ARG A 163 6.95 -23.38 -4.71
N SER A 164 5.95 -24.11 -5.20
CA SER A 164 6.13 -25.46 -5.79
C SER A 164 7.06 -25.48 -7.01
N ASN A 165 7.29 -24.33 -7.63
CA ASN A 165 8.20 -24.13 -8.75
C ASN A 165 9.59 -23.60 -8.34
N THR A 166 9.92 -23.57 -7.04
CA THR A 166 11.24 -23.12 -6.54
C THR A 166 12.06 -24.32 -6.06
N VAL A 167 13.27 -24.49 -6.62
CA VAL A 167 14.25 -25.48 -6.15
C VAL A 167 15.18 -24.81 -5.14
N TYR A 168 15.36 -25.46 -3.99
CA TYR A 168 16.31 -25.01 -2.96
C TYR A 168 17.57 -25.86 -3.04
N ALA A 169 18.73 -25.22 -3.22
CA ALA A 169 20.03 -25.87 -3.28
C ALA A 169 21.00 -25.22 -2.28
N ARG A 170 22.01 -25.99 -1.86
CA ARG A 170 23.13 -25.49 -1.04
C ARG A 170 24.44 -25.78 -1.76
N HIS A 171 25.37 -24.85 -1.72
CA HIS A 171 26.74 -25.00 -2.20
C HIS A 171 27.71 -24.71 -1.05
N CYS A 172 28.83 -25.43 -0.99
CA CYS A 172 29.86 -25.18 0.02
C CYS A 172 30.72 -24.01 -0.45
N VAL A 173 30.70 -22.90 0.29
CA VAL A 173 31.58 -21.76 0.02
C VAL A 173 33.03 -22.19 0.27
N VAL A 174 33.84 -22.21 -0.78
CA VAL A 174 35.26 -22.53 -0.66
C VAL A 174 36.02 -21.26 -0.30
N ARG A 175 36.74 -21.29 0.83
CA ARG A 175 37.51 -20.16 1.40
C ARG A 175 36.61 -19.00 1.86
N SER A 176 36.25 -18.07 0.96
CA SER A 176 35.50 -16.86 1.31
C SER A 176 34.39 -16.55 0.30
N LEU A 177 33.43 -15.72 0.72
CA LEU A 177 32.33 -15.23 -0.13
C LEU A 177 32.80 -14.30 -1.26
N GLU A 178 34.06 -13.84 -1.23
CA GLU A 178 34.62 -12.93 -2.25
C GLU A 178 35.18 -13.69 -3.46
N VAL A 179 35.29 -15.01 -3.38
CA VAL A 179 35.77 -15.86 -4.48
C VAL A 179 34.64 -16.07 -5.48
N LEU A 180 34.69 -15.36 -6.60
CA LEU A 180 33.67 -15.38 -7.67
C LEU A 180 33.42 -16.77 -8.26
N GLU A 181 34.39 -17.69 -8.17
CA GLU A 181 34.19 -19.08 -8.60
C GLU A 181 33.10 -19.81 -7.80
N ASN A 182 32.84 -19.39 -6.55
CA ASN A 182 31.71 -19.91 -5.76
C ASN A 182 30.36 -19.55 -6.42
N ASP A 183 30.30 -18.50 -7.24
CA ASP A 183 29.06 -18.07 -7.90
C ASP A 183 28.79 -18.80 -9.23
N ARG A 184 29.77 -19.52 -9.79
CA ARG A 184 29.62 -20.25 -11.07
C ARG A 184 28.54 -21.32 -11.04
N CYS A 185 28.15 -21.79 -9.86
CA CYS A 185 27.09 -22.77 -9.70
C CYS A 185 25.66 -22.17 -9.73
N PHE A 186 25.53 -20.84 -9.82
CA PHE A 186 24.26 -20.11 -9.85
C PHE A 186 23.96 -19.42 -11.20
N ILE A 187 24.85 -19.52 -12.20
CA ILE A 187 24.71 -18.97 -13.56
C ILE A 187 24.48 -20.12 -14.54
#